data_AF-A0A6B3F5Y2-F1
#
_entry.id   AF-A0A6B3F5Y2-F1
#
_cell.length_a   1.000
_cell.length_b   1.000
_cell.length_c   1.000
_cell.angle_alpha   90.00
_cell.angle_beta   90.00
_cell.angle_gamma   90.00
#
_symmetry.space_group_name_H-M   'P 1'
#
loop_
_entity.id
_entity.type
_entity.pdbx_description
1 polymer ?
#
loop_
_entity_poly.entity_id
_entity_poly.type
_entity_poly.pdbx_seq_one_letter_code
_entity_poly.pdbx_strand_id
1 'polypeptide(L)'
;PAEVEIRNEARVHLWYEAKFGVPCAPYPSSEAAIDSFAATTCCLGVRAEEDGGPWRVYAPHGLGDVFGLVLRPNPVLAPREVYETKAARWREAWPELRVLAWPGAAA
;
A
#
# COMPACT_ATOMS: atom_id res chain seq x y z
N PRO A 1 8.05 -22.86 4.97
CA PRO A 1 7.27 -21.95 5.85
C PRO A 1 7.39 -20.53 5.28
N ALA A 2 6.37 -19.68 5.41
CA ALA A 2 6.44 -18.28 5.00
C ALA A 2 6.91 -17.38 6.15
N GLU A 3 7.58 -16.27 5.84
CA GLU A 3 7.90 -15.23 6.82
C GLU A 3 6.62 -14.50 7.22
N VAL A 4 6.43 -14.25 8.52
CA VAL A 4 5.25 -13.56 9.07
C VAL A 4 5.69 -12.23 9.65
N GLU A 5 5.16 -11.13 9.12
CA GLU A 5 5.35 -9.79 9.66
C GLU A 5 4.14 -9.39 10.51
N ILE A 6 4.36 -9.05 11.78
CA ILE A 6 3.31 -8.60 12.69
C ILE A 6 3.44 -7.09 12.90
N ARG A 7 2.40 -6.35 12.49
CA ARG A 7 2.27 -4.90 12.70
C ARG A 7 0.95 -4.58 13.38
N ASN A 8 0.95 -3.54 14.22
CA ASN A 8 -0.24 -3.06 14.90
C ASN A 8 -0.67 -1.72 14.29
N GLU A 9 -1.55 -1.78 13.29
CA GLU A 9 -2.03 -0.62 12.56
C GLU A 9 -2.78 0.38 13.45
N ALA A 10 -3.44 -0.08 14.53
CA ALA A 10 -4.13 0.80 15.48
C ALA A 10 -3.19 1.78 16.19
N ARG A 11 -1.86 1.53 16.19
CA ARG A 11 -0.87 2.36 16.87
C ARG A 11 0.00 3.18 15.92
N VAL A 12 -0.26 3.15 14.60
CA VAL A 12 0.55 3.87 13.60
C VAL A 12 0.60 5.37 13.86
N HIS A 13 -0.55 5.96 14.21
CA HIS A 13 -0.68 7.38 14.56
C HIS A 13 0.26 7.86 15.68
N LEU A 14 0.77 6.96 16.54
CA LEU A 14 1.68 7.31 17.63
C LEU A 14 3.12 7.58 17.18
N TRP A 15 3.51 7.12 15.99
CA TRP A 15 4.91 7.19 15.53
C TRP A 15 5.08 7.65 14.08
N TYR A 16 4.04 7.60 13.25
CA TYR A 16 4.15 7.85 11.82
C TYR A 16 4.70 9.25 11.51
N GLU A 17 4.17 10.27 12.19
CA GLU A 17 4.61 11.66 12.01
C GLU A 17 6.08 11.85 12.40
N ALA A 18 6.51 11.29 13.53
CA ALA A 18 7.91 11.36 13.96
C ALA A 18 8.86 10.70 12.93
N LYS A 19 8.39 9.69 12.19
CA LYS A 19 9.18 8.97 11.20
C LYS A 19 9.17 9.63 9.81
N PHE A 20 8.02 10.15 9.39
CA PHE A 20 7.76 10.54 8.00
C PHE A 20 7.39 12.03 7.83
N GLY A 21 7.26 12.78 8.92
CA GLY A 21 6.95 14.22 8.89
C GLY A 21 5.51 14.55 8.47
N VAL A 22 4.64 13.55 8.37
CA VAL A 22 3.22 13.71 7.99
C VAL A 22 2.33 13.18 9.11
N PRO A 23 1.34 13.96 9.60
CA PRO A 23 0.43 13.49 10.63
C PRO A 23 -0.44 12.34 10.11
N CYS A 24 -0.60 11.30 10.93
CA CYS A 24 -1.46 10.16 10.64
C CYS A 24 -2.56 10.12 11.68
N ALA A 25 -3.82 10.16 11.25
CA ALA A 25 -4.95 9.93 12.14
C ALA A 25 -5.00 8.45 12.57
N PRO A 26 -5.57 8.12 13.75
CA PRO A 26 -5.85 6.74 14.12
C PRO A 26 -6.78 6.07 13.08
N TYR A 27 -6.43 4.87 12.63
CA TYR A 27 -7.28 4.12 11.70
C TYR A 27 -8.47 3.48 12.42
N PRO A 28 -9.70 3.59 11.88
CA PRO A 28 -10.88 2.94 12.44
C PRO A 28 -10.99 1.45 12.09
N SER A 29 -10.26 0.97 11.08
CA SER A 29 -10.26 -0.42 10.64
C SER A 29 -8.95 -0.79 9.92
N SER A 30 -8.75 -2.07 9.66
CA SER A 30 -7.66 -2.55 8.80
C SER A 30 -7.83 -2.07 7.35
N GLU A 31 -9.06 -2.00 6.82
CA GLU A 31 -9.30 -1.44 5.49
C GLU A 31 -8.85 0.03 5.39
N ALA A 32 -9.14 0.84 6.42
CA ALA A 32 -8.71 2.24 6.44
C ALA A 32 -7.18 2.39 6.49
N ALA A 33 -6.47 1.44 7.12
CA ALA A 33 -5.01 1.39 7.05
C ALA A 33 -4.53 1.01 5.64
N ILE A 34 -5.17 0.01 5.00
CA ILE A 34 -4.86 -0.42 3.63
C ILE A 34 -5.04 0.75 2.63
N ASP A 35 -6.10 1.55 2.78
CA ASP A 35 -6.40 2.71 1.93
C ASP A 35 -5.31 3.79 1.95
N SER A 36 -4.44 3.77 2.97
CA SER A 36 -3.38 4.76 3.18
C SER A 36 -2.02 4.35 2.60
N PHE A 37 -1.89 3.10 2.12
CA PHE A 37 -0.60 2.60 1.65
C PHE A 37 -0.12 3.34 0.40
N ALA A 38 1.20 3.47 0.26
CA ALA A 38 1.85 4.39 -0.67
C ALA A 38 1.55 4.16 -2.18
N ALA A 39 1.03 3.00 -2.56
CA ALA A 39 0.71 2.67 -3.95
C ALA A 39 -0.59 1.86 -4.03
N THR A 40 -1.34 2.03 -5.12
CA THR A 40 -2.63 1.36 -5.33
C THR A 40 -2.51 -0.16 -5.28
N THR A 41 -1.41 -0.71 -5.80
CA THR A 41 -1.12 -2.16 -5.78
C THR A 41 -0.79 -2.69 -4.39
N CYS A 42 -0.42 -1.81 -3.44
CA CYS A 42 -0.27 -2.17 -2.03
C CYS A 42 -1.62 -2.16 -1.30
N CYS A 43 -2.58 -1.37 -1.77
CA CYS A 43 -3.89 -1.18 -1.15
C CYS A 43 -4.79 -2.38 -1.46
N LEU A 44 -4.41 -3.57 -0.97
CA LEU A 44 -5.07 -4.84 -1.23
C LEU A 44 -5.04 -5.72 0.02
N GLY A 45 -6.19 -6.28 0.38
CA GLY A 45 -6.31 -7.31 1.41
C GLY A 45 -6.96 -8.58 0.86
N VAL A 46 -6.44 -9.74 1.24
CA VAL A 46 -7.03 -11.05 0.90
C VAL A 46 -7.04 -11.91 2.15
N ARG A 47 -8.19 -12.47 2.50
CA ARG A 47 -8.31 -13.45 3.60
C ARG A 47 -9.31 -14.54 3.27
N ALA A 48 -9.11 -15.73 3.84
CA ALA A 48 -10.13 -16.76 3.84
C ALA A 48 -11.28 -16.34 4.77
N GLU A 49 -12.49 -16.80 4.46
CA GLU A 49 -13.59 -16.77 5.42
C GLU A 49 -13.48 -17.95 6.39
N GLU A 50 -13.99 -17.77 7.61
CA GLU A 50 -13.78 -18.69 8.74
C GLU A 50 -14.27 -20.12 8.46
N ASP A 51 -15.29 -20.28 7.61
CA ASP A 51 -15.93 -21.57 7.30
C ASP A 51 -15.41 -22.25 6.03
N GLY A 52 -14.24 -21.85 5.52
CA GLY A 52 -13.74 -22.34 4.23
C GLY A 52 -14.57 -21.85 3.03
N GLY A 53 -15.36 -20.79 3.25
CA GLY A 53 -16.10 -20.08 2.23
C GLY A 53 -15.20 -19.36 1.22
N PRO A 54 -15.79 -18.62 0.27
CA PRO A 54 -15.02 -17.92 -0.75
C PRO A 54 -14.05 -16.91 -0.12
N TRP A 55 -12.94 -16.64 -0.80
CA TRP A 55 -11.98 -15.61 -0.37
C TRP A 55 -12.65 -14.24 -0.31
N ARG A 56 -12.37 -13.49 0.76
CA ARG A 56 -12.70 -12.08 0.83
C ARG A 56 -11.54 -11.26 0.30
N VAL A 57 -11.83 -10.42 -0.67
CA VAL A 57 -10.87 -9.51 -1.31
C VAL A 57 -11.30 -8.08 -1.07
N TYR A 58 -10.41 -7.28 -0.50
CA TYR A 58 -10.54 -5.84 -0.37
C TYR A 58 -9.60 -5.15 -1.36
N ALA A 59 -10.15 -4.59 -2.43
CA ALA A 59 -9.40 -3.96 -3.52
C ALA A 59 -10.03 -2.60 -3.90
N PRO A 60 -9.83 -1.54 -3.08
CA PRO A 60 -10.45 -0.22 -3.28
C PRO A 60 -10.12 0.42 -4.63
N HIS A 61 -9.00 0.06 -5.25
CA HIS A 61 -8.59 0.52 -6.59
C HIS A 61 -8.79 -0.53 -7.69
N GLY A 62 -9.49 -1.63 -7.39
CA GLY A 62 -9.59 -2.81 -8.26
C GLY A 62 -8.27 -3.58 -8.39
N LEU A 63 -8.26 -4.59 -9.27
CA LEU A 63 -7.10 -5.47 -9.48
C LEU A 63 -6.31 -5.17 -10.77
N GLY A 64 -6.77 -4.19 -11.56
CA GLY A 64 -6.19 -3.87 -12.87
C GLY A 64 -4.71 -3.47 -12.78
N ASP A 65 -4.35 -2.62 -11.82
CA ASP A 65 -2.96 -2.19 -11.60
C ASP A 65 -2.07 -3.37 -11.16
N VAL A 66 -2.60 -4.31 -10.35
CA VAL A 66 -1.87 -5.50 -9.90
C VAL A 66 -1.59 -6.44 -11.07
N PHE A 67 -2.61 -6.81 -11.84
CA PHE A 67 -2.45 -7.73 -12.98
C PHE A 67 -1.75 -7.10 -14.18
N GLY A 68 -1.86 -5.79 -14.34
CA GLY A 68 -1.18 -5.04 -15.40
C GLY A 68 0.26 -4.66 -15.07
N LEU A 69 0.78 -5.04 -13.89
CA LEU A 69 2.08 -4.63 -13.39
C LEU A 69 2.27 -3.11 -13.46
N VAL A 70 1.27 -2.36 -12.99
CA VAL A 70 1.30 -0.89 -12.95
C VAL A 70 1.42 -0.43 -11.51
N LEU A 71 2.59 0.08 -11.13
CA LEU A 71 2.80 0.69 -9.82
C LEU A 71 2.36 2.15 -9.86
N ARG A 72 1.14 2.43 -9.40
CA ARG A 72 0.58 3.78 -9.32
C ARG A 72 0.67 4.35 -7.89
N PRO A 73 1.12 5.60 -7.71
CA PRO A 73 1.14 6.22 -6.39
C PRO A 73 -0.26 6.40 -5.80
N ASN A 74 -0.37 6.32 -4.48
CA ASN A 74 -1.58 6.63 -3.72
C ASN A 74 -1.28 7.78 -2.74
N PRO A 75 -1.54 9.05 -3.13
CA PRO A 75 -1.13 10.24 -2.38
C PRO A 75 -2.12 10.58 -1.24
N VAL A 76 -2.57 9.59 -0.48
CA VAL A 76 -3.51 9.78 0.65
C VAL A 76 -2.78 10.14 1.94
N LEU A 77 -1.68 9.43 2.24
CA LEU A 77 -0.90 9.64 3.47
C LEU A 77 0.60 9.56 3.24
N ALA A 78 1.05 8.52 2.53
CA ALA A 78 2.47 8.25 2.40
C ALA A 78 3.20 9.41 1.69
N PRO A 79 4.36 9.85 2.20
CA PRO A 79 5.19 10.81 1.49
C PRO A 79 5.66 10.29 0.14
N ARG A 80 5.95 11.21 -0.78
CA ARG A 80 6.39 10.92 -2.15
C ARG A 80 7.64 10.04 -2.17
N GLU A 81 8.62 10.36 -1.34
CA GLU A 81 9.91 9.68 -1.26
C GLU A 81 9.77 8.22 -0.79
N VAL A 82 8.75 7.92 0.03
CA VAL A 82 8.44 6.54 0.47
C VAL A 82 7.96 5.71 -0.71
N TYR A 83 7.10 6.29 -1.55
CA TYR A 83 6.67 5.65 -2.80
C TYR A 83 7.84 5.46 -3.77
N GLU A 84 8.61 6.51 -4.05
CA GLU A 84 9.71 6.46 -5.02
C GLU A 84 10.80 5.46 -4.60
N THR A 85 11.12 5.39 -3.31
CA THR A 85 12.06 4.39 -2.76
C THR A 85 11.55 2.96 -2.96
N LYS A 86 10.26 2.71 -2.69
CA LYS A 86 9.65 1.38 -2.92
C LYS A 86 9.63 1.04 -4.42
N ALA A 87 9.30 2.02 -5.26
CA ALA A 87 9.23 1.86 -6.70
C ALA A 87 10.59 1.48 -7.31
N ALA A 88 11.66 2.16 -6.89
CA ALA A 88 13.03 1.84 -7.33
C ALA A 88 13.41 0.40 -6.95
N ARG A 89 13.24 0.03 -5.68
CA ARG A 89 13.52 -1.33 -5.20
C ARG A 89 12.72 -2.41 -5.94
N TRP A 90 11.44 -2.15 -6.22
CA TRP A 90 10.59 -3.12 -6.92
C TRP A 90 10.90 -3.22 -8.42
N ARG A 91 11.36 -2.14 -9.06
CA ARG A 91 11.82 -2.20 -10.45
C ARG A 91 13.05 -3.10 -10.62
N GLU A 92 13.92 -3.20 -9.61
CA GLU A 92 15.06 -4.13 -9.64
C GLU A 92 14.59 -5.60 -9.68
N ALA A 93 13.52 -5.94 -8.96
CA ALA A 93 12.97 -7.29 -8.91
C ALA A 93 12.05 -7.59 -10.11
N TRP A 94 11.33 -6.58 -10.62
CA TRP A 94 10.39 -6.69 -11.74
C TRP A 94 10.70 -5.63 -12.80
N PRO A 95 11.61 -5.92 -13.76
CA PRO A 95 11.99 -4.99 -14.82
C PRO A 95 10.80 -4.52 -15.69
N GLU A 96 9.78 -5.36 -15.85
CA GLU A 96 8.57 -5.12 -16.65
C GLU A 96 7.52 -4.26 -15.95
N LEU A 97 7.69 -4.00 -14.65
CA LEU A 97 6.76 -3.17 -13.89
C LEU A 97 6.69 -1.77 -14.55
N ARG A 98 5.51 -1.17 -14.65
CA ARG A 98 5.31 0.20 -15.14
C ARG A 98 5.09 1.11 -13.94
N VAL A 99 6.04 2.00 -13.66
CA VAL A 99 5.96 2.94 -12.52
C VAL A 99 5.42 4.25 -13.04
N LEU A 100 4.38 4.75 -12.41
CA LEU A 100 3.82 6.06 -12.74
C LEU A 100 4.42 7.12 -11.82
N ALA A 101 4.64 8.32 -12.35
CA ALA A 101 5.18 9.42 -11.56
C ALA A 101 4.22 9.84 -10.45
N TRP A 102 4.77 10.40 -9.38
CA TRP A 102 3.98 11.04 -8.33
C TRP A 102 3.11 12.17 -8.92
N PRO A 103 1.82 12.30 -8.55
CA PRO A 103 0.96 13.34 -9.09
C PRO A 103 1.53 14.75 -8.81
N GLY A 104 1.56 15.60 -9.83
CA GLY A 104 2.11 16.96 -9.72
C GLY A 104 3.63 17.06 -9.88
N ALA A 105 4.35 15.95 -10.07
CA ALA A 105 5.69 16.02 -10.62
C ALA A 105 5.58 16.39 -12.12
N ALA A 106 6.31 17.42 -12.56
CA ALA A 106 6.47 17.66 -13.99
C ALA A 106 7.11 16.41 -14.64
N ALA A 107 6.57 16.01 -15.79
CA ALA A 107 6.97 14.82 -16.54
C ALA A 107 8.43 14.90 -17.03
#